data_AF-A0A4R3NW87-F1
#
_entry.id   AF-A0A4R3NW87-F1
#
_cell.length_a   1.000
_cell.length_b   1.000
_cell.length_c   1.000
_cell.angle_alpha   90.00
_cell.angle_beta   90.00
_cell.angle_gamma   90.00
#
_symmetry.space_group_name_H-M   'P 1'
#
loop_
_entity.id
_entity.type
_entity.pdbx_description
1 polymer ?
#
loop_
_entity_poly.entity_id
_entity_poly.type
_entity_poly.pdbx_seq_one_letter_code
_entity_poly.pdbx_strand_id
1 'polypeptide(L)'
;MGPVSGRSFRRCLSETLAAAKAGEDKVVGIMLHRVMAAGTISALACALPARQIDRPGAPAPGLFLADPERRGRAPETLWMDLFGLTPAEARIAGALANGARNVDVAEELGVSQTTIAFHMRNLFQKTGTNRQADLIALILVGPMMVKLD
;
A
#
# COMPACT_ATOMS: atom_id res chain seq x y z
N MET A 1 10.44 27.50 -7.65
CA MET A 1 9.62 26.57 -6.83
C MET A 1 8.40 26.21 -7.66
N GLY A 2 8.43 25.05 -8.30
CA GLY A 2 8.06 25.00 -9.71
C GLY A 2 6.55 24.82 -10.01
N PRO A 3 5.98 25.56 -10.98
CA PRO A 3 4.71 25.24 -11.67
C PRO A 3 4.74 23.89 -12.44
N VAL A 4 5.74 23.05 -12.18
CA VAL A 4 6.00 21.77 -12.86
C VAL A 4 5.19 20.65 -12.20
N SER A 5 5.08 20.58 -10.87
CA SER A 5 4.31 19.51 -10.20
C SER A 5 2.81 19.61 -10.52
N GLY A 6 2.26 20.83 -10.56
CA GLY A 6 0.87 21.07 -10.98
C GLY A 6 0.62 20.79 -12.47
N ARG A 7 1.57 21.12 -13.36
CA ARG A 7 1.45 20.81 -14.80
C ARG A 7 1.57 19.31 -15.07
N SER A 8 2.51 18.62 -14.43
CA SER A 8 2.67 17.16 -14.55
C SER A 8 1.45 16.41 -14.03
N PHE A 9 0.86 16.86 -12.90
CA PHE A 9 -0.38 16.29 -12.37
C PHE A 9 -1.57 16.48 -13.31
N ARG A 10 -1.80 17.71 -13.80
CA ARG A 10 -2.87 18.00 -14.76
C ARG A 10 -2.71 17.22 -16.06
N ARG A 11 -1.47 17.12 -16.57
CA ARG A 11 -1.16 16.33 -17.76
C ARG A 11 -1.49 14.85 -17.55
N CYS A 12 -1.01 14.27 -16.45
CA CYS A 12 -1.28 12.88 -16.06
C CYS A 12 -2.79 12.57 -16.00
N LEU A 13 -3.56 13.42 -15.32
CA LEU A 13 -5.02 13.27 -15.26
C LEU A 13 -5.68 13.41 -16.64
N SER A 14 -5.27 14.41 -17.43
CA SER A 14 -5.86 14.64 -18.76
C SER A 14 -5.61 13.46 -19.71
N GLU A 15 -4.40 12.90 -19.68
CA GLU A 15 -4.03 11.73 -20.49
C GLU A 15 -4.79 10.47 -20.07
N THR A 16 -4.94 10.27 -18.75
CA THR A 16 -5.65 9.11 -18.20
C THR A 16 -7.14 9.20 -18.49
N LEU A 17 -7.73 10.39 -18.37
CA LEU A 17 -9.13 10.65 -18.75
C LEU A 17 -9.38 10.42 -20.24
N ALA A 18 -8.44 10.83 -21.11
CA ALA A 18 -8.55 10.59 -22.55
C ALA A 18 -8.52 9.09 -22.87
N ALA A 19 -7.60 8.33 -22.28
CA ALA A 19 -7.54 6.88 -22.43
C ALA A 19 -8.82 6.20 -21.91
N ALA A 20 -9.32 6.60 -20.73
CA ALA A 20 -10.56 6.07 -20.19
C ALA A 20 -11.77 6.33 -21.10
N LYS A 21 -11.83 7.51 -21.74
CA LYS A 21 -12.85 7.85 -22.77
C LYS A 21 -12.72 7.00 -24.03
N ALA A 22 -11.50 6.68 -24.43
CA ALA A 22 -11.22 5.83 -25.59
C ALA A 22 -11.44 4.33 -25.29
N GLY A 23 -11.68 3.95 -24.04
CA GLY A 23 -11.75 2.55 -23.62
C GLY A 23 -10.38 1.86 -23.62
N GLU A 24 -9.30 2.64 -23.53
CA GLU A 24 -7.93 2.16 -23.51
C GLU A 24 -7.46 1.95 -22.07
N ASP A 25 -6.76 0.83 -21.84
CA ASP A 25 -6.05 0.59 -20.60
C ASP A 25 -4.78 1.46 -20.58
N LYS A 26 -4.70 2.38 -19.61
CA LYS A 26 -3.54 3.24 -19.43
C LYS A 26 -3.25 3.48 -17.96
N VAL A 27 -1.98 3.41 -17.57
CA VAL A 27 -1.51 3.76 -16.24
C VAL A 27 -0.39 4.79 -16.35
N VAL A 28 -0.50 5.89 -15.61
CA VAL A 28 0.49 6.97 -15.59
C VAL A 28 0.95 7.20 -14.15
N GLY A 29 2.26 7.09 -13.93
CA GLY A 29 2.89 7.40 -12.65
C GLY A 29 3.52 8.80 -12.64
N ILE A 30 3.36 9.52 -11.53
CA ILE A 30 3.99 10.81 -11.30
C ILE A 30 4.47 10.95 -9.85
N MET A 31 5.50 11.77 -9.65
CA MET A 31 5.96 12.18 -8.33
C MET A 31 5.43 13.59 -8.03
N LEU A 32 4.69 13.71 -6.93
CA LEU A 32 4.15 14.96 -6.42
C LEU A 32 5.05 15.47 -5.30
N HIS A 33 5.47 16.73 -5.38
CA HIS A 33 6.17 17.37 -4.27
C HIS A 33 5.14 17.93 -3.30
N ARG A 34 5.38 17.73 -2.00
CA ARG A 34 4.53 18.34 -0.98
C ARG A 34 4.67 19.87 -1.01
N VAL A 35 3.55 20.56 -0.78
CA VAL A 35 3.50 22.04 -0.78
C VAL A 35 4.01 22.61 0.55
N MET A 36 3.68 21.95 1.66
CA MET A 36 3.87 22.46 3.03
C MET A 36 4.87 21.62 3.86
N ALA A 37 5.52 20.63 3.27
CA ALA A 37 6.46 19.74 3.96
C ALA A 37 7.55 19.26 3.00
N ALA A 38 8.65 18.73 3.54
CA ALA A 38 9.69 18.07 2.74
C ALA A 38 9.17 16.73 2.19
N GLY A 39 9.79 16.24 1.11
CA GLY A 39 9.47 14.94 0.54
C GLY A 39 8.45 14.93 -0.61
N THR A 40 8.13 13.71 -1.05
CA THR A 40 7.34 13.45 -2.25
C THR A 40 6.29 12.38 -2.02
N ILE A 41 5.15 12.53 -2.69
CA ILE A 41 4.07 11.53 -2.74
C ILE A 41 4.06 10.94 -4.14
N SER A 42 4.06 9.62 -4.25
CA SER A 42 3.85 8.95 -5.54
C SER A 42 2.36 8.89 -5.86
N ALA A 43 2.00 9.16 -7.11
CA ALA A 43 0.63 9.07 -7.58
C ALA A 43 0.56 8.19 -8.84
N LEU A 44 -0.43 7.31 -8.89
CA LEU A 44 -0.76 6.48 -10.04
C LEU A 44 -2.17 6.82 -10.51
N ALA A 45 -2.30 7.27 -11.75
CA ALA A 45 -3.58 7.43 -12.41
C ALA A 45 -3.80 6.25 -13.36
N CYS A 46 -4.95 5.60 -13.30
CA CYS A 46 -5.32 4.53 -14.22
C CYS A 46 -6.65 4.82 -14.93
N ALA A 47 -6.69 4.51 -16.21
CA ALA A 47 -7.91 4.40 -16.98
C ALA A 47 -8.46 3.01 -16.70
N LEU A 48 -9.58 2.95 -15.96
CA LEU A 48 -10.32 1.71 -15.80
C LEU A 48 -11.27 1.61 -16.99
N PRO A 49 -11.29 0.47 -17.72
CA PRO A 49 -12.28 0.29 -18.77
C PRO A 49 -13.66 0.45 -18.15
N ALA A 50 -14.60 1.06 -18.88
CA ALA A 50 -15.98 1.25 -18.46
C ALA A 50 -16.71 -0.10 -18.39
N ARG A 51 -16.25 -1.03 -17.56
CA ARG A 51 -16.97 -2.24 -17.19
C ARG A 51 -17.93 -1.86 -16.09
N GLN A 52 -19.10 -1.41 -16.54
CA GLN A 52 -20.37 -1.68 -15.85
C GLN A 52 -20.39 -1.26 -14.37
N ILE A 53 -19.85 -0.08 -14.06
CA ILE A 53 -20.34 0.67 -12.90
C ILE A 53 -21.72 1.18 -13.31
N ASP A 54 -22.72 0.99 -12.46
CA ASP A 54 -24.15 1.30 -12.63
C ASP A 54 -24.51 2.78 -12.95
N ARG A 55 -23.53 3.57 -13.41
CA ARG A 55 -23.70 4.91 -13.96
C ARG A 55 -23.47 4.89 -15.48
N PRO A 56 -24.51 5.10 -16.31
CA PRO A 56 -24.31 5.26 -17.73
C PRO A 56 -23.47 6.53 -18.02
N GLY A 57 -22.30 6.35 -18.66
CA GLY A 57 -21.75 7.35 -19.59
C GLY A 57 -20.54 8.21 -19.16
N ALA A 58 -19.97 8.06 -17.96
CA ALA A 58 -18.77 8.83 -17.59
C ALA A 58 -17.57 7.91 -17.29
N PRO A 59 -16.50 7.92 -18.11
CA PRO A 59 -15.26 7.23 -17.78
C PRO A 59 -14.64 7.86 -16.53
N ALA A 60 -14.47 7.04 -15.49
CA ALA A 60 -13.90 7.46 -14.22
C ALA A 60 -12.45 6.95 -14.13
N PRO A 61 -11.43 7.83 -14.15
CA PRO A 61 -10.07 7.43 -13.88
C PRO A 61 -9.93 7.07 -12.40
N GLY A 62 -9.18 6.02 -12.08
CA GLY A 62 -8.71 5.75 -10.72
C GLY A 62 -7.47 6.60 -10.42
N LEU A 63 -7.39 7.18 -9.21
CA LEU A 63 -6.19 7.85 -8.72
C LEU A 63 -5.77 7.25 -7.38
N PHE A 64 -4.58 6.67 -7.34
CA PHE A 64 -3.97 6.12 -6.14
C PHE A 64 -2.82 7.03 -5.68
N LEU A 65 -2.79 7.35 -4.40
CA LEU A 65 -1.73 8.14 -3.78
C LEU A 65 -1.01 7.30 -2.74
N ALA A 66 0.30 7.16 -2.88
CA ALA A 66 1.15 6.51 -1.90
C ALA A 66 2.16 7.51 -1.36
N ASP A 67 2.01 7.77 -0.06
CA ASP A 67 2.81 8.72 0.70
C ASP A 67 3.82 7.91 1.55
N PRO A 68 5.14 8.05 1.30
CA PRO A 68 6.15 7.27 2.00
C PRO A 68 6.30 7.62 3.49
N GLU A 69 5.86 8.81 3.90
CA GLU A 69 5.85 9.21 5.32
C GLU A 69 4.56 8.78 6.01
N ARG A 70 3.46 8.67 5.27
CA ARG A 70 2.23 8.01 5.73
C ARG A 70 2.30 6.52 5.40
N ARG A 71 3.19 5.81 6.10
CA ARG A 71 3.18 4.34 6.07
C ARG A 71 1.85 3.84 6.64
N GLY A 72 0.92 3.51 5.75
CA GLY A 72 -0.39 3.00 6.15
C GLY A 72 -0.23 1.64 6.81
N ARG A 73 -0.71 1.50 8.04
CA ARG A 73 -1.00 0.17 8.60
C ARG A 73 -2.19 -0.37 7.84
N ALA A 74 -1.97 -1.38 7.00
CA ALA A 74 -3.05 -2.21 6.49
C ALA A 74 -3.85 -2.76 7.70
N PRO A 75 -5.18 -2.83 7.64
CA PRO A 75 -5.99 -3.31 8.75
C PRO A 75 -5.51 -4.68 9.24
N GLU A 76 -5.36 -4.87 10.56
CA GLU A 76 -4.97 -6.16 11.14
C GLU A 76 -5.86 -7.30 10.65
N THR A 77 -7.17 -7.02 10.52
CA THR A 77 -8.19 -7.96 10.03
C THR A 77 -7.88 -8.48 8.63
N LEU A 78 -7.32 -7.66 7.74
CA LEU A 78 -6.98 -8.08 6.39
C LEU A 78 -5.91 -9.18 6.39
N TRP A 79 -4.89 -9.03 7.25
CA TRP A 79 -3.83 -10.03 7.41
C TRP A 79 -4.36 -11.32 8.04
N MET A 80 -5.29 -11.18 8.99
CA MET A 80 -5.96 -12.31 9.63
C MET A 80 -6.76 -13.11 8.59
N ASP A 81 -7.52 -12.44 7.74
CA ASP A 81 -8.36 -13.10 6.72
C ASP A 81 -7.53 -13.78 5.63
N LEU A 82 -6.43 -13.14 5.19
CA LEU A 82 -5.62 -13.64 4.07
C LEU A 82 -4.69 -14.79 4.45
N PHE A 83 -4.16 -14.80 5.69
CA PHE A 83 -3.15 -15.77 6.12
C PHE A 83 -3.55 -16.56 7.38
N GLY A 84 -4.76 -16.38 7.90
CA GLY A 84 -5.19 -17.01 9.15
C GLY A 84 -4.36 -16.56 10.36
N LEU A 85 -3.89 -15.32 10.36
CA LEU A 85 -3.10 -14.78 11.47
C LEU A 85 -3.96 -14.56 12.71
N THR A 86 -3.34 -14.73 13.87
CA THR A 86 -3.89 -14.22 15.13
C THR A 86 -3.72 -12.70 15.21
N PRO A 87 -4.45 -12.00 16.10
CA PRO A 87 -4.25 -10.56 16.29
C PRO A 87 -2.81 -10.18 16.65
N ALA A 88 -2.12 -10.99 17.46
CA ALA A 88 -0.72 -10.75 17.81
C ALA A 88 0.22 -10.90 16.59
N GLU A 89 0.01 -11.93 15.77
CA GLU A 89 0.78 -12.14 14.54
C GLU A 89 0.53 -11.02 13.51
N ALA A 90 -0.73 -10.56 13.35
CA ALA A 90 -1.08 -9.46 12.47
C ALA A 90 -0.43 -8.13 12.89
N ARG A 91 -0.36 -7.86 14.20
CA ARG A 91 0.37 -6.70 14.74
C ARG A 91 1.85 -6.75 14.42
N ILE A 92 2.48 -7.90 14.64
CA ILE A 92 3.91 -8.10 14.34
C ILE A 92 4.14 -7.92 12.84
N ALA A 93 3.37 -8.58 11.98
CA ALA A 93 3.46 -8.45 10.53
C ALA A 93 3.33 -6.99 10.07
N GLY A 94 2.34 -6.26 10.60
CA GLY A 94 2.15 -4.84 10.31
C GLY A 94 3.31 -3.96 10.77
N ALA A 95 3.89 -4.21 11.95
CA ALA A 95 5.05 -3.47 12.42
C ALA A 95 6.29 -3.73 11.56
N LEU A 96 6.51 -4.99 11.15
CA LEU A 96 7.60 -5.37 10.25
C LEU A 96 7.45 -4.75 8.86
N ALA A 97 6.23 -4.71 8.32
CA ALA A 97 5.91 -4.04 7.05
C ALA A 97 6.27 -2.53 7.09
N ASN A 98 6.17 -1.92 8.27
CA ASN A 98 6.53 -0.53 8.51
C ASN A 98 8.03 -0.32 8.80
N GLY A 99 8.83 -1.40 8.77
CA GLY A 99 10.28 -1.36 8.96
C GLY A 99 10.74 -1.46 10.42
N ALA A 100 9.86 -1.84 11.36
CA ALA A 100 10.26 -2.06 12.75
C ALA A 100 11.21 -3.27 12.87
N ARG A 101 12.15 -3.23 13.83
CA ARG A 101 12.99 -4.39 14.17
C ARG A 101 12.28 -5.23 15.22
N ASN A 102 12.60 -6.53 15.27
CA ASN A 102 12.00 -7.45 16.25
C ASN A 102 12.14 -6.98 17.71
N VAL A 103 13.24 -6.30 18.03
CA VAL A 103 13.47 -5.73 19.36
C VAL A 103 12.52 -4.58 19.68
N ASP A 104 12.24 -3.72 18.69
CA ASP A 104 11.33 -2.58 18.85
C ASP A 104 9.88 -3.10 18.98
N VAL A 105 9.53 -4.15 18.23
CA VAL A 105 8.21 -4.80 18.33
C VAL A 105 8.03 -5.52 19.67
N ALA A 106 9.08 -6.15 20.19
CA ALA A 106 9.06 -6.77 21.51
C ALA A 106 8.77 -5.73 22.60
N GLU A 107 9.44 -4.58 22.51
CA GLU A 107 9.26 -3.45 23.44
C GLU A 107 7.85 -2.85 23.31
N GLU A 108 7.37 -2.56 22.09
CA GLU A 108 6.02 -2.02 21.84
C GLU A 108 4.92 -2.94 22.40
N LEU A 109 5.09 -4.26 22.27
CA LEU A 109 4.12 -5.24 22.74
C LEU A 109 4.31 -5.66 24.20
N GLY A 110 5.37 -5.21 24.88
CA GLY A 110 5.68 -5.58 26.27
C GLY A 110 6.00 -7.07 26.44
N VAL A 111 6.62 -7.71 25.44
CA VAL A 111 6.95 -9.14 25.43
C VAL A 111 8.46 -9.38 25.26
N SER A 112 8.92 -10.60 25.55
CA SER A 112 10.33 -10.96 25.36
C SER A 112 10.67 -11.16 23.88
N GLN A 113 11.96 -11.02 23.53
CA GLN A 113 12.45 -11.39 22.19
C GLN A 113 12.19 -12.88 21.87
N THR A 114 12.22 -13.75 22.88
CA THR A 114 11.88 -15.18 22.74
C THR A 114 10.42 -15.36 22.31
N THR A 115 9.51 -14.55 22.87
CA THR A 115 8.08 -14.52 22.49
C THR A 115 7.91 -14.04 21.06
N ILE A 116 8.64 -13.00 20.64
CA ILE A 116 8.66 -12.56 19.24
C ILE A 116 9.18 -13.67 18.32
N ALA A 117 10.27 -14.35 18.68
CA ALA A 117 10.81 -15.45 17.89
C ALA A 117 9.81 -16.61 17.71
N PHE A 118 9.00 -16.89 18.74
CA PHE A 118 7.89 -17.85 18.64
C PHE A 118 6.83 -17.38 17.62
N HIS A 119 6.34 -16.15 17.72
CA HIS A 119 5.38 -15.61 16.77
C HIS A 119 5.92 -15.54 15.34
N MET A 120 7.21 -15.22 15.16
CA MET A 120 7.87 -15.21 13.85
C MET A 120 7.89 -16.60 13.21
N ARG A 121 8.13 -17.66 14.00
CA ARG A 121 8.05 -19.04 13.48
C ARG A 121 6.65 -19.38 13.00
N ASN A 122 5.61 -18.99 13.74
CA ASN A 122 4.22 -19.22 13.32
C ASN A 122 3.86 -18.40 12.08
N LEU A 123 4.29 -17.13 12.02
CA LEU A 123 4.13 -16.28 10.84
C LEU A 123 4.72 -16.94 9.61
N PHE A 124 5.97 -17.40 9.70
CA PHE A 124 6.65 -18.11 8.62
C PHE A 124 5.88 -19.34 8.15
N GLN A 125 5.40 -20.17 9.08
CA GLN A 125 4.58 -21.33 8.74
C GLN A 125 3.27 -20.95 8.05
N LYS A 126 2.53 -19.98 8.58
CA LYS A 126 1.22 -19.55 8.05
C LYS A 126 1.31 -18.84 6.70
N THR A 127 2.42 -18.15 6.46
CA THR A 127 2.65 -17.38 5.23
C THR A 127 3.47 -18.15 4.19
N GLY A 128 3.96 -19.35 4.51
CA GLY A 128 4.84 -20.12 3.63
C GLY A 128 6.19 -19.47 3.37
N THR A 129 6.66 -18.62 4.29
CA THR A 129 7.94 -17.91 4.17
C THR A 129 8.97 -18.49 5.13
N ASN A 130 10.26 -18.24 4.88
CA ASN A 130 11.34 -18.78 5.72
C ASN A 130 12.29 -17.70 6.26
N ARG A 131 12.14 -16.45 5.80
CA ARG A 131 12.96 -15.32 6.22
C ARG A 131 12.05 -14.11 6.44
N GLN A 132 12.45 -13.25 7.37
CA GLN A 132 11.73 -11.99 7.64
C GLN A 132 11.63 -11.11 6.39
N ALA A 133 12.69 -11.07 5.57
CA ALA A 133 12.65 -10.35 4.30
C ALA A 133 11.61 -10.93 3.32
N ASP A 134 11.46 -12.26 3.27
CA ASP A 134 10.47 -12.93 2.41
C ASP A 134 9.04 -12.64 2.90
N LEU A 135 8.82 -12.65 4.21
CA LEU A 135 7.57 -12.24 4.84
C LEU A 135 7.22 -10.79 4.50
N ILE A 136 8.18 -9.87 4.65
CA ILE A 136 7.98 -8.45 4.31
C ILE A 136 7.69 -8.30 2.82
N ALA A 137 8.42 -8.99 1.95
CA ALA A 137 8.17 -8.96 0.51
C ALA A 137 6.76 -9.44 0.16
N LEU A 138 6.32 -10.56 0.75
CA LEU A 138 4.97 -11.09 0.56
C LEU A 138 3.89 -10.08 0.97
N ILE A 139 4.08 -9.45 2.12
CA ILE A 139 3.21 -8.41 2.67
C ILE A 139 3.12 -7.21 1.70
N LEU A 140 4.26 -6.74 1.17
CA LEU A 140 4.33 -5.55 0.32
C LEU A 140 3.87 -5.80 -1.13
N VAL A 141 3.97 -7.04 -1.64
CA VAL A 141 3.55 -7.40 -3.01
C VAL A 141 2.04 -7.58 -3.11
N GLY A 142 1.35 -7.93 -2.01
CA GLY A 142 -0.08 -8.14 -2.04
C GLY A 142 -0.90 -6.85 -2.21
N PRO A 143 -2.19 -6.96 -2.58
CA PRO A 143 -3.13 -5.82 -2.64
C PRO A 143 -3.38 -5.15 -1.28
N MET A 144 -2.70 -5.62 -0.23
CA MET A 144 -2.92 -5.29 1.18
C MET A 144 -2.46 -3.89 1.55
N MET A 145 -1.66 -3.22 0.72
CA MET A 145 -1.29 -1.82 0.92
C MET A 145 -2.34 -0.82 0.44
N VAL A 146 -3.45 -1.28 -0.16
CA VAL A 146 -4.52 -0.39 -0.60
C VAL A 146 -5.42 -0.07 0.58
N LYS A 147 -5.30 1.15 1.11
CA LYS A 147 -6.31 1.71 2.01
C LYS A 147 -7.51 2.14 1.16
N LEU A 148 -8.62 1.40 1.24
CA LEU A 148 -9.91 1.93 0.82
C LEU A 148 -10.44 2.75 2.00
N ASP A 149 -10.30 4.07 1.91
CA ASP A 149 -11.01 5.02 2.80
C ASP A 149 -12.50 5.05 2.46
#